data_AF-A0A536J6M9-F1
#
_entry.id   AF-A0A536J6M9-F1
#
_cell.length_a   1.000
_cell.length_b   1.000
_cell.length_c   1.000
_cell.angle_alpha   90.00
_cell.angle_beta   90.00
_cell.angle_gamma   90.00
#
_symmetry.space_group_name_H-M   'P 1'
#
loop_
_entity.id
_entity.type
_entity.pdbx_description
1 polymer ?
#
loop_
_entity_poly.entity_id
_entity_poly.type
_entity_poly.pdbx_seq_one_letter_code
_entity_poly.pdbx_strand_id
1 'polypeptide(L)' 'MAQVVARPPRESWDLDIGQEIDRSLVVIDGLGGGSRYEVFRAWDRELFCQVAVKVMRPHRVQEDRVLDGFEREIGI' A
#
# COMPACT_ATOMS: atom_id res chain seq x y z
N MET A 1 -15.94 26.35 9.99
CA MET A 1 -16.53 25.07 9.57
C MET A 1 -15.85 24.64 8.29
N ALA A 2 -14.80 23.81 8.36
CA ALA A 2 -14.10 23.32 7.18
C ALA A 2 -14.89 22.15 6.59
N GLN A 3 -15.44 22.32 5.38
CA GLN A 3 -16.04 21.21 4.64
C GLN A 3 -14.94 20.21 4.28
N VAL A 4 -15.05 18.99 4.80
CA VAL A 4 -14.28 17.84 4.29
C VAL A 4 -14.88 17.50 2.94
N VAL A 5 -14.25 17.97 1.86
CA VAL A 5 -14.59 17.54 0.51
C VAL A 5 -14.25 16.05 0.43
N ALA A 6 -15.27 15.20 0.37
CA ALA A 6 -15.11 13.77 0.21
C ALA A 6 -14.40 13.52 -1.13
N ARG A 7 -13.15 13.07 -1.06
CA ARG A 7 -12.39 12.66 -2.25
C ARG A 7 -13.06 11.42 -2.82
N PRO A 8 -13.23 11.29 -4.15
CA PRO A 8 -13.83 10.10 -4.75
C PRO A 8 -13.15 8.84 -4.20
N PRO A 9 -13.91 7.76 -4.00
CA PRO A 9 -13.38 6.51 -3.48
C PRO A 9 -12.23 6.06 -4.38
N ARG A 10 -11.05 5.91 -3.79
CA ARG A 10 -9.89 5.38 -4.47
C ARG A 10 -10.00 3.88 -4.36
N GLU A 11 -9.92 3.16 -5.48
CA GLU A 11 -9.83 1.71 -5.41
C GLU A 11 -8.67 1.30 -4.50
N SER A 12 -8.94 0.26 -3.73
CA SER A 12 -8.18 -0.21 -2.59
C SER A 12 -8.10 -1.72 -2.73
N TRP A 13 -7.03 -2.33 -2.23
CA TRP A 13 -7.00 -3.79 -2.10
C TRP A 13 -7.92 -4.29 -1.00
N ASP A 14 -8.33 -3.40 -0.09
CA ASP A 14 -9.19 -3.69 1.06
C ASP A 14 -8.66 -4.87 1.88
N LEU A 15 -7.33 -4.88 2.09
CA LEU A 15 -6.68 -5.90 2.91
C LEU A 15 -6.97 -5.67 4.39
N ASP A 16 -7.51 -6.70 5.01
CA ASP A 16 -7.82 -6.78 6.43
C ASP A 16 -6.67 -7.40 7.24
N ILE A 17 -6.75 -7.20 8.55
CA ILE A 17 -5.82 -7.77 9.53
C ILE A 17 -5.75 -9.30 9.37
N GLY A 18 -4.53 -9.82 9.28
CA GLY A 18 -4.25 -11.24 9.13
C GLY A 18 -4.19 -11.74 7.69
N GLN A 19 -4.56 -10.93 6.69
CA GLN A 19 -4.39 -11.29 5.28
C GLN A 19 -2.93 -11.18 4.84
N GLU A 20 -2.58 -11.96 3.82
CA GLU A 20 -1.24 -11.95 3.23
C GLU A 20 -1.17 -10.92 2.09
N ILE A 21 -0.19 -10.01 2.16
CA ILE A 21 0.17 -9.12 1.04
C ILE A 21 0.99 -9.91 0.02
N ASP A 22 1.93 -10.69 0.53
CA ASP A 22 2.71 -11.72 -0.17
C ASP A 22 3.00 -12.84 0.85
N ARG A 23 3.59 -13.95 0.41
CA ARG A 23 3.86 -15.14 1.25
C ARG A 23 4.60 -14.83 2.56
N SER A 24 5.47 -13.83 2.56
CA SER A 24 6.23 -13.42 3.75
C SER A 24 5.54 -12.35 4.60
N LEU A 25 4.53 -11.64 4.08
CA LEU A 25 3.99 -10.41 4.68
C LEU A 25 2.53 -10.58 5.10
N VAL A 26 2.28 -10.45 6.41
CA VAL A 26 0.93 -10.52 6.99
C VAL A 26 0.49 -9.15 7.50
N VAL A 27 -0.68 -8.67 7.07
CA VAL A 27 -1.23 -7.38 7.51
C VAL A 27 -1.51 -7.39 9.02
N ILE A 28 -1.00 -6.36 9.69
CA ILE A 28 -1.32 -6.04 11.09
C ILE A 28 -2.34 -4.91 11.14
N ASP A 29 -2.19 -3.90 10.27
CA ASP A 29 -3.05 -2.70 10.27
C ASP A 29 -2.87 -1.88 8.98
N GLY A 30 -3.83 -1.00 8.68
CA GLY A 30 -3.70 0.04 7.66
C GLY A 30 -3.00 1.27 8.22
N LEU A 31 -1.95 1.76 7.55
CA LEU A 31 -1.23 2.99 7.94
C LEU A 31 -1.71 4.23 7.18
N GLY A 32 -2.50 4.05 6.12
CA GLY A 32 -3.05 5.12 5.29
C GLY A 32 -2.57 5.02 3.85
N GLY A 33 -2.46 6.14 3.15
CA GLY A 33 -2.03 6.11 1.76
C GLY A 33 -2.15 7.42 1.01
N GLY A 34 -1.65 7.40 -0.22
CA GLY A 34 -1.66 8.49 -1.17
C GLY A 34 -2.58 8.22 -2.37
N SER A 35 -2.45 9.05 -3.41
CA SER A 35 -3.18 8.87 -4.67
C SER A 35 -2.79 7.59 -5.40
N ARG A 36 -1.52 7.21 -5.30
CA ARG A 36 -0.93 6.07 -6.03
C ARG A 36 -0.85 4.79 -5.22
N TYR A 37 -0.73 4.93 -3.89
CA TYR A 37 -0.42 3.81 -3.02
C TYR A 37 -1.35 3.78 -1.80
N GLU A 38 -1.46 2.60 -1.24
CA GLU A 38 -1.89 2.32 0.12
C GLU A 38 -0.71 1.73 0.91
N VAL A 39 -0.69 1.97 2.21
CA VAL A 39 0.41 1.56 3.08
C VAL A 39 -0.16 0.73 4.22
N PHE A 40 0.40 -0.45 4.40
CA PHE A 40 0.04 -1.37 5.46
C PHE A 40 1.21 -1.55 6.41
N ARG A 41 0.90 -1.73 7.69
CA ARG A 41 1.84 -2.30 8.64
C ARG A 41 1.72 -3.80 8.53
N ALA A 42 2.84 -4.49 8.28
CA ALA A 42 2.86 -5.93 8.15
C ALA A 42 3.91 -6.57 9.07
N TRP A 43 3.68 -7.83 9.44
CA TRP A 43 4.70 -8.70 9.99
C TRP A 43 5.41 -9.40 8.84
N ASP A 44 6.73 -9.25 8.76
CA ASP A 44 7.58 -9.99 7.83
C ASP A 44 8.09 -11.27 8.50
N ARG A 45 7.74 -12.42 7.93
CA ARG A 45 8.09 -13.76 8.44
C ARG A 45 9.55 -14.13 8.21
N GLU A 46 10.23 -13.48 7.27
CA GLU A 46 11.63 -13.74 6.95
C GLU A 46 12.55 -12.82 7.76
N LEU A 47 12.19 -11.55 7.88
CA LEU A 47 12.94 -10.56 8.67
C LEU A 47 12.60 -10.58 10.16
N PHE A 48 11.52 -11.28 10.55
CA PHE A 48 11.01 -11.35 11.92
C PHE A 48 10.80 -9.96 12.56
N CYS A 49 10.27 -9.01 11.79
CA CYS A 49 10.05 -7.64 12.24
C CYS A 49 8.78 -7.03 11.63
N GLN A 50 8.36 -5.87 12.15
CA GLN A 50 7.28 -5.10 11.54
C GLN A 50 7.83 -4.18 10.46
N VAL A 51 7.18 -4.17 9.31
CA VAL A 51 7.55 -3.36 8.15
C VAL A 51 6.37 -2.50 7.68
N ALA A 52 6.66 -1.37 7.04
CA ALA A 52 5.68 -0.59 6.30
C ALA A 52 5.72 -1.03 4.84
N VAL A 53 4.64 -1.65 4.36
CA VAL A 53 4.51 -2.16 3.00
C VAL A 53 3.68 -1.19 2.18
N LYS A 54 4.30 -0.63 1.14
CA LYS A 54 3.65 0.31 0.23
C LYS A 54 3.18 -0.46 -1.01
N VAL A 55 1.87 -0.55 -1.18
CA VAL A 55 1.23 -1.31 -2.26
C VAL A 55 0.60 -0.36 -3.26
N MET A 56 0.83 -0.59 -4.55
CA MET A 56 0.19 0.12 -5.66
C MET A 56 -1.31 -0.11 -5.64
N ARG A 57 -2.13 0.93 -5.82
CA ARG A 57 -3.59 0.75 -5.89
C ARG A 57 -4.00 -0.07 -7.13
N PRO A 58 -5.07 -0.89 -7.06
CA PRO A 58 -5.46 -1.81 -8.13
C PRO A 58 -5.55 -1.16 -9.52
N HIS A 59 -6.28 -0.05 -9.65
CA HIS A 59 -6.42 0.72 -10.90
C HIS A 59 -5.10 1.27 -11.49
N ARG A 60 -3.99 1.30 -10.74
CA ARG A 60 -2.69 1.83 -11.19
C ARG A 60 -1.69 0.75 -11.60
N VAL A 61 -1.99 -0.53 -11.34
CA VAL A 61 -1.07 -1.65 -11.61
C VAL A 61 -0.74 -1.75 -13.10
N GLN A 62 -1.67 -1.38 -13.98
CA GLN A 62 -1.52 -1.46 -15.44
C GLN A 62 -1.05 -0.13 -16.09
N GLU A 63 -0.70 0.88 -15.30
CA GLU A 63 -0.22 2.16 -15.83
C GLU A 63 1.32 2.16 -15.89
N ASP A 64 1.89 1.92 -17.08
CA ASP A 64 3.34 1.78 -17.32
C ASP A 64 4.21 2.89 -16.68
N ARG A 65 3.72 4.14 -16.63
CA ARG A 65 4.47 5.28 -16.06
C ARG A 65 4.58 5.27 -14.53
N VAL A 66 3.81 4.44 -13.84
CA VAL A 66 3.84 4.36 -12.37
C VAL A 66 4.94 3.42 -11.89
N LEU A 67 5.26 2.39 -12.68
CA LEU A 67 6.39 1.48 -12.44
C LEU A 67 7.73 2.24 -12.47
N ASP A 68 7.96 3.11 -13.46
CA ASP A 68 9.17 3.95 -13.54
C ASP A 68 9.39 4.82 -12.28
N GLY A 69 8.30 5.35 -11.74
CA GLY A 69 8.33 6.15 -10.51
C GLY A 69 8.61 5.31 -9.26
N PHE A 70 8.20 4.05 -9.27
CA PHE A 70 8.41 3.08 -8.20
C PHE A 70 9.84 2.51 -8.22
N GLU A 71 10.37 2.18 -9.40
CA GLU A 71 11.75 1.72 -9.58
C GLU A 71 12.76 2.77 -9.08
N ARG A 72 12.49 4.05 -9.30
CA ARG A 72 13.31 5.15 -8.76
C ARG A 72 13.33 5.22 -7.24
N GLU A 73 12.26 4.80 -6.56
CA GLU A 73 12.20 4.80 -5.08
C GLU A 73 12.90 3.58 -4.47
N ILE A 74 13.03 2.46 -5.19
CA ILE A 74 13.66 1.21 -4.68
C ILE A 74 15.19 1.28 -4.72
N GLY A 75 15.78 2.09 -5.60
CA GLY A 75 17.24 2.18 -5.77
C GLY A 75 17.98 3.07 -4.77
N ILE A 76 17.35 3.51 -3.68
CA ILE A 76 17.96 4.32 -2.60
C ILE A 76 18.44 3.40 -1.48
#